data_AF-A0A3L7A8L3-F1
#
_entry.id   AF-A0A3L7A8L3-F1
#
_cell.length_a   1.000
_cell.length_b   1.000
_cell.length_c   1.000
_cell.angle_alpha   90.00
_cell.angle_beta   90.00
_cell.angle_gamma   90.00
#
_symmetry.space_group_name_H-M   'P 1'
#
loop_
_entity.id
_entity.type
_entity.pdbx_description
1 polymer ?
#
loop_
_entity_poly.entity_id
_entity_poly.type
_entity_poly.pdbx_seq_one_letter_code
_entity_poly.pdbx_strand_id
1 'polypeptide(L)'
;MVRLRQINQTQGATMKSIKKLLVTVLFTTGLVASGAGVAQAATVYYKGSAISWDSGVTWNRYSYSTVQSGVYDHSATANTTFSGWKKPGVRAHAQQFVGFNSATAYWNARG
;
A
#
# COMPACT_ATOMS: atom_id res chain seq x y z
N MET A 1 4.47 54.79 -22.67
CA MET A 1 3.59 53.61 -22.81
C MET A 1 4.32 52.27 -22.98
N VAL A 2 5.59 52.21 -23.44
CA VAL A 2 6.31 50.94 -23.73
C VAL A 2 6.78 50.18 -22.48
N ARG A 3 7.28 50.86 -21.44
CA ARG A 3 7.76 50.21 -20.20
C ARG A 3 6.69 49.42 -19.43
N LEU A 4 5.44 49.90 -19.42
CA LEU A 4 4.33 49.23 -18.73
C LEU A 4 3.95 47.89 -19.40
N ARG A 5 4.02 47.81 -20.74
CA ARG A 5 3.79 46.55 -21.48
C ARG A 5 4.88 45.52 -21.19
N GLN A 6 6.13 45.98 -21.07
CA GLN A 6 7.27 45.11 -20.81
C GLN A 6 7.20 44.50 -19.40
N ILE A 7 6.84 45.29 -18.37
CA ILE A 7 6.62 44.82 -16.98
C ILE A 7 5.49 43.80 -16.91
N ASN A 8 4.36 44.05 -17.59
CA ASN A 8 3.23 43.13 -17.62
C ASN A 8 3.55 41.83 -18.35
N GLN A 9 4.40 41.87 -19.38
CA GLN A 9 4.87 40.69 -20.09
C GLN A 9 5.84 39.84 -19.25
N THR A 10 6.78 40.45 -18.53
CA THR A 10 7.66 39.71 -17.60
C THR A 10 6.88 39.11 -16.45
N GLN A 11 5.95 39.85 -15.83
CA GLN A 11 5.11 39.29 -14.75
C GLN A 11 4.21 38.14 -15.25
N GLY A 12 3.67 38.25 -16.46
CA GLY A 12 2.91 37.18 -17.09
C GLY A 12 3.73 35.92 -17.41
N ALA A 13 5.00 36.08 -17.79
CA ALA A 13 5.91 34.97 -18.03
C ALA A 13 6.33 34.26 -16.73
N THR A 14 6.66 35.03 -15.68
CA THR A 14 7.03 34.48 -14.36
C THR A 14 5.90 33.69 -13.72
N MET A 15 4.66 34.19 -13.79
CA MET A 15 3.48 33.47 -13.29
C MET A 15 3.22 32.15 -14.03
N LYS A 16 3.45 32.10 -15.35
CA LYS A 16 3.31 30.86 -16.13
C LYS A 16 4.34 29.81 -15.72
N SER A 17 5.58 30.22 -15.46
CA SER A 17 6.64 29.31 -14.98
C SER A 17 6.36 28.78 -13.57
N ILE A 18 5.86 29.62 -12.66
CA ILE A 18 5.45 29.20 -11.31
C ILE A 18 4.29 28.20 -11.37
N LYS A 19 3.28 28.45 -12.21
CA LYS A 19 2.15 27.51 -12.39
C LYS A 19 2.63 26.15 -12.92
N LYS A 20 3.56 26.13 -13.89
CA LYS A 20 4.16 24.88 -14.38
C LYS A 20 4.92 24.14 -13.27
N LEU A 21 5.72 24.85 -12.48
CA LEU A 21 6.45 24.26 -11.36
C LEU A 21 5.48 23.65 -10.33
N LEU A 22 4.43 24.37 -9.96
CA LEU A 22 3.41 23.89 -9.02
C LEU A 22 2.69 22.64 -9.54
N VAL A 23 2.29 22.64 -10.82
CA VAL A 23 1.65 21.46 -11.44
C VAL A 23 2.60 20.27 -11.44
N THR A 24 3.87 20.47 -11.79
CA THR A 24 4.88 19.39 -11.77
C THR A 24 5.09 18.84 -10.37
N VAL A 25 5.22 19.70 -9.35
CA VAL A 25 5.42 19.28 -7.95
C VAL A 25 4.20 18.54 -7.41
N LEU A 26 2.99 18.98 -7.72
CA LEU A 26 1.76 18.31 -7.31
C LEU A 26 1.58 16.94 -7.98
N PHE A 27 1.94 16.83 -9.26
CA PHE A 27 1.89 15.54 -9.97
C PHE A 27 2.92 14.55 -9.44
N THR A 28 4.16 14.98 -9.20
CA THR A 28 5.21 14.07 -8.69
C THR A 28 4.94 13.64 -7.25
N THR A 29 4.44 14.52 -6.39
CA THR A 29 4.06 14.16 -5.00
C THR A 29 2.84 13.25 -4.94
N GLY A 30 1.83 13.45 -5.80
CA GLY A 30 0.67 12.56 -5.90
C GLY A 30 1.00 11.13 -6.38
N LEU A 31 1.98 10.98 -7.27
CA LEU A 31 2.46 9.69 -7.75
C LEU A 31 3.21 8.89 -6.67
N VAL A 32 3.95 9.57 -5.77
CA VAL A 32 4.67 8.91 -4.67
C VAL A 32 3.70 8.41 -3.58
N ALA A 33 2.66 9.18 -3.28
CA ALA A 33 1.68 8.82 -2.24
C ALA A 33 0.78 7.63 -2.62
N SER A 34 0.59 7.35 -3.91
CA SER A 34 -0.23 6.23 -4.40
C SER A 34 0.54 4.91 -4.59
N GLY A 35 1.87 4.96 -4.49
CA GLY A 35 2.76 3.79 -4.64
C GLY A 35 3.18 3.12 -3.33
N ALA A 36 3.01 3.81 -2.18
CA ALA A 36 3.37 3.26 -0.88
C ALA A 36 2.38 2.14 -0.50
N GLY A 37 2.83 0.90 -0.64
CA GLY A 37 2.08 -0.25 -0.19
C GLY A 37 1.77 -0.15 1.31
N VAL A 38 0.48 -0.15 1.65
CA VAL A 38 0.03 -0.12 3.05
C VAL A 38 0.35 -1.47 3.69
N ALA A 39 1.42 -1.53 4.46
CA ALA A 39 1.72 -2.63 5.36
C ALA A 39 0.92 -2.44 6.65
N GLN A 40 0.15 -3.45 7.04
CA GLN A 40 -0.76 -3.44 8.17
C GLN A 40 -0.47 -4.67 9.02
N ALA A 41 0.36 -4.48 10.04
CA ALA A 41 0.59 -5.46 11.09
C ALA A 41 -0.39 -5.20 12.24
N ALA A 42 -1.16 -6.22 12.60
CA ALA A 42 -2.14 -6.17 13.67
C ALA A 42 -2.11 -7.46 14.50
N THR A 43 -2.35 -7.31 15.79
CA THR A 43 -2.74 -8.43 16.65
C THR A 43 -4.24 -8.61 16.53
N VAL A 44 -4.65 -9.75 15.97
CA VAL A 44 -6.06 -10.15 15.85
C VAL A 44 -6.37 -11.24 16.87
N TYR A 45 -7.64 -11.44 17.20
CA TYR A 45 -8.04 -12.39 18.23
C TYR A 45 -8.97 -13.45 17.67
N TYR A 46 -8.70 -14.71 18.00
CA TYR A 46 -9.58 -15.84 17.72
C TYR A 46 -9.79 -16.62 19.01
N LYS A 47 -11.06 -16.79 19.42
CA LYS A 47 -11.43 -17.46 20.68
C LYS A 47 -10.63 -16.96 21.90
N GLY A 48 -10.36 -15.65 21.96
CA GLY A 48 -9.62 -15.02 23.05
C GLY A 48 -8.09 -15.16 23.00
N SER A 49 -7.53 -15.91 22.05
CA SER A 49 -6.06 -15.97 21.86
C SER A 49 -5.60 -14.99 20.79
N ALA A 50 -4.49 -14.31 21.07
CA ALA A 50 -3.84 -13.41 20.14
C ALA A 50 -3.22 -14.19 18.96
N ILE A 51 -3.36 -13.62 17.77
CA ILE A 51 -2.79 -14.08 16.51
C ILE A 51 -2.09 -12.88 15.88
N SER A 52 -0.85 -13.08 15.46
CA SER A 52 -0.11 -12.07 14.71
C SER A 52 -0.54 -12.15 13.25
N TRP A 53 -0.98 -11.02 12.69
CA TRP A 53 -1.30 -10.91 11.28
C TRP A 53 -0.65 -9.67 10.67
N ASP A 54 0.14 -9.87 9.63
CA ASP A 54 0.75 -8.82 8.83
C ASP A 54 0.32 -8.99 7.37
N SER A 55 -0.27 -7.95 6.80
CA SER A 55 -0.76 -7.98 5.44
C SER A 55 -0.61 -6.64 4.76
N GLY A 56 -0.63 -6.65 3.44
CA GLY A 56 -0.54 -5.41 2.69
C GLY A 56 -0.20 -5.60 1.23
N VAL A 57 0.36 -4.55 0.67
CA VAL A 57 0.89 -4.53 -0.69
C VAL A 57 2.36 -4.15 -0.62
N THR A 58 3.20 -4.81 -1.40
CA THR A 58 4.60 -4.42 -1.55
C THR A 58 4.73 -3.33 -2.61
N TRP A 59 5.85 -2.59 -2.60
CA TRP A 59 6.14 -1.59 -3.65
C TRP A 59 6.06 -2.18 -5.07
N ASN A 60 6.44 -3.45 -5.24
CA ASN A 60 6.40 -4.15 -6.53
C ASN A 60 5.00 -4.73 -6.86
N ARG A 61 3.93 -4.20 -6.25
CA ARG A 61 2.53 -4.56 -6.51
C ARG A 61 2.21 -6.03 -6.25
N TYR A 62 2.79 -6.61 -5.20
CA TYR A 62 2.36 -7.90 -4.67
C TYR A 62 1.48 -7.70 -3.44
N SER A 63 0.29 -8.29 -3.44
CA SER A 63 -0.45 -8.47 -2.19
C SER A 63 0.20 -9.59 -1.38
N TYR A 64 0.29 -9.41 -0.06
CA TYR A 64 0.77 -10.44 0.85
C TYR A 64 -0.11 -10.54 2.10
N SER A 65 -0.08 -11.72 2.71
CA SER A 65 -0.70 -12.02 3.99
C SER A 65 0.20 -13.00 4.74
N THR A 66 0.59 -12.64 5.95
CA THR A 66 1.46 -13.42 6.84
C THR A 66 0.77 -13.57 8.19
N VAL A 67 0.49 -14.79 8.59
CA VAL A 67 -0.20 -15.11 9.85
C VAL A 67 0.66 -16.02 10.69
N GLN A 68 0.68 -15.77 11.99
CA GLN A 68 1.29 -16.68 12.96
C GLN A 68 0.39 -16.80 14.19
N SER A 69 0.05 -18.04 14.54
CA SER A 69 -0.57 -18.39 15.82
C SER A 69 0.25 -19.46 16.52
N GLY A 70 0.46 -19.29 17.84
CA GLY A 70 1.05 -20.31 18.70
C GLY A 70 0.06 -21.36 19.20
N VAL A 71 -1.25 -21.20 18.95
CA VAL A 71 -2.31 -22.02 19.55
C VAL A 71 -3.11 -22.79 18.51
N TYR A 72 -3.43 -22.16 17.37
CA TYR A 72 -4.36 -22.69 16.38
C TYR A 72 -3.67 -23.08 15.07
N ASP A 73 -4.24 -24.07 14.38
CA ASP A 73 -3.96 -24.25 12.96
C ASP A 73 -4.43 -22.97 12.25
N HIS A 74 -3.59 -22.39 11.40
CA HIS A 74 -3.87 -21.10 10.77
C HIS A 74 -3.43 -21.08 9.31
N SER A 75 -4.01 -20.17 8.56
CA SER A 75 -3.68 -19.97 7.15
C SER A 75 -3.81 -18.50 6.76
N ALA A 76 -3.03 -18.13 5.75
CA ALA A 76 -3.04 -16.81 5.16
C ALA A 76 -3.43 -16.89 3.68
N THR A 77 -4.21 -15.92 3.22
CA THR A 77 -4.55 -15.75 1.81
C THR A 77 -4.20 -14.34 1.34
N ALA A 78 -3.54 -14.25 0.20
CA ALA A 78 -3.32 -13.01 -0.54
C ALA A 78 -4.01 -13.13 -1.90
N ASN A 79 -5.04 -12.33 -2.13
CA ASN A 79 -5.98 -12.42 -3.24
C ASN A 79 -6.56 -13.83 -3.39
N THR A 80 -6.07 -14.58 -4.38
CA THR A 80 -6.48 -15.96 -4.68
C THR A 80 -5.43 -17.00 -4.26
N THR A 81 -4.23 -16.55 -3.84
CA THR A 81 -3.16 -17.43 -3.38
C THR A 81 -3.37 -17.81 -1.92
N PHE A 82 -3.52 -19.11 -1.68
CA PHE A 82 -3.67 -19.70 -0.37
C PHE A 82 -2.35 -20.36 0.09
N SER A 83 -1.94 -20.08 1.32
CA SER A 83 -0.69 -20.65 1.90
C SER A 83 -0.81 -22.10 2.39
N GLY A 84 -2.02 -22.66 2.39
CA GLY A 84 -2.31 -23.90 3.08
C GLY A 84 -2.53 -23.70 4.58
N TRP A 85 -3.13 -24.70 5.23
CA TRP A 85 -3.17 -24.75 6.69
C TRP A 85 -1.80 -25.09 7.25
N LYS A 86 -1.34 -24.28 8.20
CA LYS A 86 -0.10 -24.48 8.96
C LYS A 86 -0.42 -24.80 10.41
N LYS A 87 0.45 -25.61 11.02
CA LYS A 87 0.38 -25.98 12.43
C LYS A 87 0.70 -24.78 13.33
N PRO A 88 0.26 -24.76 14.60
CA PRO A 88 0.69 -23.76 15.57
C PRO A 88 2.21 -23.62 15.59
N GLY A 89 2.71 -22.40 15.69
CA GLY A 89 4.15 -22.11 15.66
C GLY A 89 4.75 -21.99 14.25
N VAL A 90 4.07 -22.43 13.20
CA VAL A 90 4.60 -22.39 11.82
C VAL A 90 3.99 -21.22 11.05
N ARG A 91 4.82 -20.27 10.63
CA ARG A 91 4.40 -19.11 9.85
C ARG A 91 3.65 -19.51 8.57
N ALA A 92 2.42 -19.03 8.41
CA ALA A 92 1.66 -19.11 7.17
C ALA A 92 1.88 -17.83 6.35
N HIS A 93 2.34 -17.96 5.10
CA HIS A 93 2.59 -16.82 4.23
C HIS A 93 2.06 -17.07 2.83
N ALA A 94 1.27 -16.13 2.31
CA ALA A 94 0.78 -16.10 0.94
C ALA A 94 1.14 -14.78 0.28
N GLN A 95 1.45 -14.83 -1.01
CA GLN A 95 1.75 -13.66 -1.82
C GLN A 95 1.25 -13.84 -3.25
N GLN A 96 0.74 -12.77 -3.86
CA GLN A 96 0.28 -12.77 -5.25
C GLN A 96 0.58 -11.43 -5.92
N PHE A 97 1.07 -11.46 -7.16
CA PHE A 97 1.18 -10.25 -7.97
C PHE A 97 -0.21 -9.74 -8.34
N VAL A 98 -0.51 -8.48 -8.02
CA VAL A 98 -1.82 -7.87 -8.30
C VAL A 98 -1.76 -6.81 -9.39
N GLY A 99 -0.56 -6.32 -9.76
CA GLY A 99 -0.43 -5.24 -10.74
C GLY A 99 -1.32 -4.05 -10.36
N PHE A 100 -2.19 -3.61 -11.27
CA PHE A 100 -3.15 -2.53 -11.01
C PHE A 100 -4.45 -2.95 -10.30
N ASN A 101 -4.65 -4.25 -10.07
CA ASN A 101 -5.84 -4.77 -9.40
C ASN A 101 -5.83 -4.47 -7.90
N SER A 102 -7.01 -4.55 -7.29
CA SER A 102 -7.18 -4.44 -5.84
C SER A 102 -6.49 -5.60 -5.13
N ALA A 103 -5.74 -5.27 -4.07
CA ALA A 103 -5.19 -6.25 -3.15
C ALA A 103 -6.23 -6.62 -2.09
N THR A 104 -6.37 -7.91 -1.82
CA THR A 104 -7.19 -8.41 -0.72
C THR A 104 -6.38 -9.40 0.09
N ALA A 105 -6.40 -9.27 1.41
CA ALA A 105 -5.70 -10.17 2.30
C ALA A 105 -6.64 -10.57 3.43
N TYR A 106 -6.60 -11.84 3.80
CA TYR A 106 -7.29 -12.34 4.98
C TYR A 106 -6.51 -13.49 5.61
N TRP A 107 -6.96 -13.86 6.81
CA TRP A 107 -6.42 -14.94 7.61
C TRP A 107 -7.55 -15.82 8.11
N ASN A 108 -7.24 -17.08 8.39
CA ASN A 108 -8.15 -18.00 9.06
C ASN A 108 -7.43 -18.75 10.17
N ALA A 109 -8.16 -19.09 11.22
CA ALA A 109 -7.72 -19.95 12.31
C ALA A 109 -8.78 -21.04 12.58
N ARG A 110 -8.34 -22.22 13.00
CA ARG A 110 -9.20 -23.35 13.37
C ARG A 110 -8.58 -24.18 14.49
N GLY A 111 -9.44 -24.92 15.19
CA GLY A 111 -9.14 -25.58 16.47
C GLY A 111 -10.00 -24.98 17.55
#